data_AF-A0A1H6M8B8-F1
#
_entry.id   AF-A0A1H6M8B8-F1
#
_cell.length_a   1.000
_cell.length_b   1.000
_cell.length_c   1.000
_cell.angle_alpha   90.00
_cell.angle_beta   90.00
_cell.angle_gamma   90.00
#
_symmetry.space_group_name_H-M   'P 1'
#
loop_
_entity.id
_entity.type
_entity.pdbx_description
1 polymer ?
#
loop_
_entity_poly.entity_id
_entity_poly.type
_entity_poly.pdbx_seq_one_letter_code
_entity_poly.pdbx_strand_id
1 'polypeptide(L)'
;MALSVAADDAAGADVLAAGLAQCDPALVLLFGSPRAALGPIAQRLGDLLAGVRIAGCSSAGEIGAQGYQRGTVVAIGFPRRSFRAGAVALRNQRLIPVSAWLSQLRRLRDDFPPRPGWSQFGILLADGTASQEDVLVTALDAALPDVPVVGGSAGEGLDFGESCQILDGAVIPGAAIFVLVETELAVSEVSFAHFAATEKRAVVTSADPGGRVIHELNAEPAAQEYARLAGLDPARLDRADFARHPLLLKTGRRHHVRAISGVGQGGALQLMSAVETGAVLTLGQAGDVTAGFADTLDALPRLPRMVLGFDCILRRLAVEQAGMTGAMAELFDRYRIFGFNTFGEQLGAMHVNQTFVGVALMDPDPAA
;
A
#
# COMPACT_ATOMS: atom_id res chain seq x y z
N MET A 1 1.46 15.49 -11.63
CA MET A 1 1.84 16.64 -10.78
C MET A 1 1.46 16.29 -9.36
N ALA A 2 2.31 16.54 -8.38
CA ALA A 2 2.03 16.25 -6.97
C ALA A 2 2.15 17.52 -6.14
N LEU A 3 1.20 17.72 -5.23
CA LEU A 3 1.11 18.90 -4.37
C LEU A 3 0.82 18.43 -2.94
N SER A 4 1.27 19.20 -1.96
CA SER A 4 1.04 18.93 -0.54
C SER A 4 0.63 20.22 0.14
N VAL A 5 -0.36 20.15 1.03
CA VAL A 5 -0.77 21.25 1.92
C VAL A 5 -0.81 20.74 3.36
N ALA A 6 -0.66 21.63 4.33
CA ALA A 6 -0.90 21.28 5.72
C ALA A 6 -2.39 20.91 5.89
N ALA A 7 -2.69 19.89 6.71
CA ALA A 7 -4.05 19.38 6.85
C ALA A 7 -4.99 20.35 7.59
N ASP A 8 -4.43 21.29 8.35
CA ASP A 8 -5.15 22.37 9.04
C ASP A 8 -5.23 23.68 8.23
N ASP A 9 -4.69 23.71 7.01
CA ASP A 9 -4.77 24.88 6.14
C ASP A 9 -6.20 25.04 5.60
N ALA A 10 -6.90 26.07 6.08
CA ALA A 10 -8.26 26.41 5.65
C ALA A 10 -8.37 26.70 4.14
N ALA A 11 -7.29 27.14 3.49
CA ALA A 11 -7.22 27.37 2.06
C ALA A 11 -6.66 26.16 1.28
N GLY A 12 -6.30 25.07 1.97
CA GLY A 12 -5.59 23.94 1.39
C GLY A 12 -6.30 23.33 0.18
N ALA A 13 -7.62 23.19 0.22
CA ALA A 13 -8.40 22.67 -0.90
C ALA A 13 -8.36 23.59 -2.14
N ASP A 14 -8.46 24.91 -1.96
CA ASP A 14 -8.40 25.87 -3.06
C ASP A 14 -6.97 25.94 -3.65
N VAL A 15 -5.94 25.85 -2.82
CA VAL A 15 -4.52 25.77 -3.25
C VAL A 15 -4.28 24.51 -4.08
N LEU A 16 -4.74 23.36 -3.58
CA LEU A 16 -4.65 22.10 -4.32
C LEU A 16 -5.41 22.18 -5.64
N ALA A 17 -6.63 22.70 -5.66
CA ALA A 17 -7.43 22.84 -6.88
C ALA A 17 -6.75 23.73 -7.92
N ALA A 18 -6.28 24.91 -7.52
CA ALA A 18 -5.62 25.87 -8.40
C ALA A 18 -4.33 25.29 -9.00
N GLY A 19 -3.55 24.56 -8.20
CA GLY A 19 -2.39 23.82 -8.68
C GLY A 19 -2.81 22.73 -9.66
N LEU A 20 -3.68 21.80 -9.24
CA LEU A 20 -4.17 20.66 -10.04
C LEU A 20 -4.75 21.07 -11.40
N ALA A 21 -5.49 22.17 -11.47
CA ALA A 21 -6.07 22.69 -12.71
C ALA A 21 -5.01 22.97 -13.80
N GLN A 22 -3.76 23.27 -13.42
CA GLN A 22 -2.68 23.53 -14.38
C GLN A 22 -2.31 22.31 -15.24
N CYS A 23 -2.66 21.10 -14.79
CA CYS A 23 -2.36 19.88 -15.54
C CYS A 23 -3.57 19.24 -16.23
N ASP A 24 -4.76 19.86 -16.17
CA ASP A 24 -6.04 19.30 -16.65
C ASP A 24 -6.20 17.80 -16.29
N PRO A 25 -6.40 17.47 -15.01
CA PRO A 25 -6.37 16.09 -14.56
C PRO A 25 -7.61 15.30 -15.03
N ALA A 26 -7.41 14.06 -15.44
CA ALA A 26 -8.48 13.07 -15.55
C ALA A 26 -8.73 12.35 -14.22
N LEU A 27 -7.67 12.21 -13.41
CA LEU A 27 -7.68 11.57 -12.10
C LEU A 27 -6.88 12.42 -11.11
N VAL A 28 -7.38 12.52 -9.89
CA VAL A 28 -6.66 13.01 -8.71
C VAL A 28 -6.68 11.92 -7.65
N LEU A 29 -5.48 11.52 -7.20
CA LEU A 29 -5.33 10.71 -6.00
C LEU A 29 -5.10 11.62 -4.80
N LEU A 30 -5.81 11.37 -3.70
CA LEU A 30 -5.77 12.19 -2.49
C LEU A 30 -5.45 11.33 -1.27
N PHE A 31 -4.35 11.64 -0.59
CA PHE A 31 -3.92 10.95 0.62
C PHE A 31 -3.71 11.95 1.74
N GLY A 32 -4.16 11.65 2.96
CA GLY A 32 -3.92 12.61 4.05
C GLY A 32 -4.24 12.13 5.45
N SER A 33 -3.66 12.86 6.40
CA SER A 33 -3.83 12.70 7.83
C SER A 33 -3.86 14.09 8.50
N PRO A 34 -4.66 14.31 9.56
CA PRO A 34 -5.61 13.38 10.15
C PRO A 34 -6.83 13.15 9.25
N ARG A 35 -7.52 12.03 9.47
CA ARG A 35 -8.71 11.59 8.74
C ARG A 35 -9.79 12.66 8.68
N ALA A 36 -9.96 13.40 9.77
CA ALA A 36 -10.97 14.45 9.92
C ALA A 36 -10.79 15.62 8.93
N ALA A 37 -9.55 15.91 8.51
CA ALA A 37 -9.26 16.97 7.55
C ALA A 37 -9.55 16.56 6.10
N LEU A 38 -9.46 15.25 5.80
CA LEU A 38 -9.52 14.76 4.43
C LEU A 38 -10.91 14.93 3.79
N GLY A 39 -11.98 14.67 4.54
CA GLY A 39 -13.36 14.75 4.04
C GLY A 39 -13.73 16.14 3.51
N PRO A 40 -13.59 17.21 4.31
CA PRO A 40 -13.85 18.58 3.84
C PRO A 40 -13.02 18.99 2.62
N ILE A 41 -11.73 18.62 2.59
CA ILE A 41 -10.85 18.91 1.44
C ILE A 41 -11.31 18.16 0.19
N ALA A 42 -11.63 16.87 0.32
CA ALA A 42 -12.12 16.04 -0.79
C ALA A 42 -13.42 16.59 -1.37
N GLN A 43 -14.38 16.97 -0.51
CA GLN A 43 -15.65 17.55 -0.95
C GLN A 43 -15.42 18.84 -1.73
N ARG A 44 -14.61 19.75 -1.17
CA ARG A 44 -14.30 21.03 -1.82
C ARG A 44 -13.57 20.84 -3.15
N LEU A 45 -12.66 19.87 -3.26
CA LEU A 45 -12.02 19.51 -4.52
C LEU A 45 -13.01 18.95 -5.54
N GLY A 46 -13.98 18.13 -5.11
CA GLY A 46 -15.06 17.63 -5.96
C GLY A 46 -15.89 18.75 -6.58
N ASP A 47 -16.18 19.81 -5.81
CA ASP A 47 -16.91 20.98 -6.29
C ASP A 47 -16.08 21.82 -7.28
N LEU A 48 -14.79 21.99 -7.01
CA LEU A 48 -13.89 22.84 -7.81
C LEU A 48 -13.38 22.17 -9.09
N LEU A 49 -13.22 20.85 -9.09
CA LEU A 49 -12.69 20.06 -10.20
C LEU A 49 -13.79 19.19 -10.82
N ALA A 50 -14.89 19.84 -11.21
CA ALA A 50 -16.03 19.14 -11.81
C ALA A 50 -15.62 18.28 -13.01
N GLY A 51 -16.04 17.01 -13.02
CA GLY A 51 -15.72 16.06 -14.10
C GLY A 51 -14.32 15.42 -14.01
N VAL A 52 -13.57 15.67 -12.93
CA VAL A 52 -12.33 14.97 -12.62
C VAL A 52 -12.63 13.80 -11.68
N ARG A 53 -12.07 12.63 -11.95
CA ARG A 53 -12.17 11.48 -11.04
C ARG A 53 -11.34 11.77 -9.80
N ILE A 54 -11.94 11.70 -8.61
CA ILE A 54 -11.18 11.84 -7.35
C ILE A 54 -11.26 10.52 -6.60
N ALA A 55 -10.11 9.97 -6.22
CA ALA A 55 -10.03 8.78 -5.37
C ALA A 55 -8.99 9.00 -4.28
N GLY A 56 -9.19 8.44 -3.11
CA GLY A 56 -8.28 8.71 -2.01
C GLY A 56 -8.56 7.92 -0.76
N CYS A 57 -7.69 8.11 0.22
CA CYS A 57 -7.87 7.53 1.54
C CYS A 57 -7.08 8.27 2.63
N SER A 58 -7.43 8.01 3.89
CA SER A 58 -6.60 8.42 5.02
C SER A 58 -5.27 7.66 5.02
N SER A 59 -4.24 8.26 5.59
CA SER A 59 -2.89 7.73 5.59
C SER A 59 -2.32 7.53 7.01
N ALA A 60 -1.29 6.69 7.12
CA ALA A 60 -0.42 6.66 8.30
C ALA A 60 0.70 7.73 8.25
N GLY A 61 0.64 8.63 7.27
CA GLY A 61 1.69 9.55 6.86
C GLY A 61 1.77 9.62 5.34
N GLU A 62 2.36 10.69 4.81
CA GLU A 62 2.35 10.98 3.38
C GLU A 62 3.77 10.92 2.80
N ILE A 63 3.86 10.70 1.50
CA ILE A 63 5.10 10.83 0.72
C ILE A 63 4.88 11.98 -0.25
N GLY A 64 5.41 13.15 0.08
CA GLY A 64 5.34 14.37 -0.71
C GLY A 64 6.69 14.76 -1.31
N ALA A 65 6.77 15.97 -1.84
CA ALA A 65 8.01 16.48 -2.47
C ALA A 65 9.20 16.62 -1.51
N GLN A 66 8.96 16.61 -0.20
CA GLN A 66 9.99 16.66 0.84
C GLN A 66 10.25 15.27 1.46
N GLY A 67 9.78 14.20 0.81
CA GLY A 67 9.81 12.84 1.32
C GLY A 67 8.70 12.56 2.32
N TYR A 68 9.02 11.88 3.44
CA TYR A 68 8.02 11.54 4.46
C TYR A 68 7.46 12.80 5.12
N GLN A 69 6.13 12.87 5.18
CA GLN A 69 5.36 13.95 5.79
C GLN A 69 4.37 13.41 6.81
N ARG A 70 3.81 14.32 7.61
CA ARG A 70 2.76 14.03 8.58
C ARG A 70 1.88 15.26 8.74
N GLY A 71 0.57 15.06 8.93
CA GLY A 71 -0.34 16.19 9.11
C GLY A 71 -0.51 17.00 7.82
N THR A 72 -0.36 16.34 6.67
CA THR A 72 -0.53 16.96 5.35
C THR A 72 -1.59 16.23 4.55
N VAL A 73 -2.06 16.89 3.50
CA VAL A 73 -2.83 16.26 2.43
C VAL A 73 -2.02 16.35 1.14
N VAL A 74 -1.71 15.20 0.57
CA VAL A 74 -1.02 15.06 -0.71
C VAL A 74 -2.04 14.77 -1.81
N ALA A 75 -2.01 15.58 -2.86
CA ALA A 75 -2.82 15.38 -4.06
C ALA A 75 -1.93 15.13 -5.28
N ILE A 76 -2.22 14.07 -6.04
CA ILE A 76 -1.49 13.68 -7.25
C ILE A 76 -2.43 13.76 -8.44
N GLY A 77 -2.22 14.73 -9.33
CA GLY A 77 -2.96 14.92 -10.56
C GLY A 77 -2.35 14.19 -11.74
N PHE A 78 -3.17 13.39 -12.43
CA PHE A 78 -2.85 12.62 -13.63
C PHE A 78 -3.48 13.29 -14.86
N PRO A 79 -2.69 13.86 -15.80
CA PRO A 79 -3.20 14.66 -16.91
C PRO A 79 -4.11 13.89 -17.88
N ARG A 80 -5.24 14.48 -18.25
CA ARG A 80 -6.25 13.90 -19.16
C ARG A 80 -5.71 13.53 -20.53
N ARG A 81 -4.68 14.25 -21.01
CA ARG A 81 -4.01 13.94 -22.28
C ARG A 81 -3.37 12.56 -22.32
N SER A 82 -2.86 12.08 -21.18
CA SER A 82 -2.04 10.85 -21.09
C SER A 82 -2.65 9.80 -20.17
N PHE A 83 -3.78 10.10 -19.51
CA PHE A 83 -4.42 9.23 -18.54
C PHE A 83 -5.93 9.19 -18.71
N ARG A 84 -6.50 8.02 -18.48
CA ARG A 84 -7.92 7.79 -18.25
C ARG A 84 -8.07 6.96 -16.98
N ALA A 85 -9.16 7.15 -16.25
CA ALA A 85 -9.43 6.35 -15.06
C ALA A 85 -10.92 6.07 -14.90
N GLY A 86 -11.23 4.84 -14.50
CA GLY A 86 -12.51 4.46 -13.92
C GLY A 86 -12.30 4.06 -12.46
N ALA A 87 -13.31 4.24 -11.61
CA ALA A 87 -13.18 3.84 -10.20
C ALA A 87 -14.51 3.36 -9.64
N VAL A 88 -14.42 2.48 -8.64
CA VAL A 88 -15.57 1.94 -7.91
C VAL A 88 -15.26 1.89 -6.41
N ALA A 89 -16.30 2.10 -5.61
CA ALA A 89 -16.27 1.82 -4.18
C ALA A 89 -16.79 0.41 -3.91
N LEU A 90 -15.90 -0.47 -3.44
CA LEU A 90 -16.19 -1.82 -2.97
C LEU A 90 -16.60 -1.72 -1.50
N ARG A 91 -17.89 -1.47 -1.27
CA ARG A 91 -18.43 -1.20 0.07
C ARG A 91 -18.44 -2.44 0.96
N ASN A 92 -18.51 -2.20 2.27
CA ASN A 92 -18.65 -3.20 3.32
C ASN A 92 -17.50 -4.21 3.32
N GLN A 93 -16.25 -3.73 3.28
CA GLN A 93 -15.04 -4.57 3.23
C GLN A 93 -15.03 -5.66 4.32
N ARG A 94 -15.40 -5.29 5.56
CA ARG A 94 -15.48 -6.20 6.69
C ARG A 94 -16.53 -7.31 6.54
N LEU A 95 -17.59 -7.09 5.74
CA LEU A 95 -18.67 -8.06 5.52
C LEU A 95 -18.45 -8.95 4.28
N ILE A 96 -17.42 -8.67 3.49
CA ILE A 96 -17.00 -9.50 2.35
C ILE A 96 -18.13 -9.83 1.35
N PRO A 97 -18.87 -8.85 0.80
CA PRO A 97 -19.90 -9.11 -0.22
C PRO A 97 -19.28 -9.41 -1.61
N VAL A 98 -18.52 -10.51 -1.73
CA VAL A 98 -17.72 -10.87 -2.92
C VAL A 98 -18.53 -10.80 -4.22
N SER A 99 -19.75 -11.35 -4.25
CA SER A 99 -20.58 -11.34 -5.45
C SER A 99 -20.92 -9.92 -5.92
N ALA A 100 -21.14 -8.99 -4.99
CA ALA A 100 -21.40 -7.58 -5.31
C ALA A 100 -20.13 -6.91 -5.86
N TRP A 101 -18.97 -7.17 -5.24
CA TRP A 101 -17.68 -6.65 -5.72
C TRP A 101 -17.35 -7.15 -7.12
N LEU A 102 -17.43 -8.47 -7.37
CA LEU A 102 -17.21 -9.05 -8.69
C LEU A 102 -18.13 -8.42 -9.74
N SER A 103 -19.40 -8.19 -9.41
CA SER A 103 -20.35 -7.54 -10.32
C SER A 103 -19.96 -6.09 -10.63
N GLN A 104 -19.50 -5.33 -9.63
CA GLN A 104 -19.03 -3.95 -9.82
C GLN A 104 -17.75 -3.89 -10.65
N LEU A 105 -16.79 -4.77 -10.38
CA LEU A 105 -15.50 -4.82 -11.08
C LEU A 105 -15.65 -5.22 -12.55
N ARG A 106 -16.50 -6.22 -12.84
CA ARG A 106 -16.82 -6.61 -14.22
C ARG A 106 -17.49 -5.48 -14.97
N ARG A 107 -18.47 -4.79 -14.36
CA ARG A 107 -19.08 -3.60 -14.98
C ARG A 107 -18.05 -2.50 -15.25
N LEU A 108 -17.16 -2.22 -14.29
CA LEU A 108 -16.08 -1.24 -14.48
C LEU A 108 -15.21 -1.60 -15.68
N ARG A 109 -14.81 -2.87 -15.82
CA ARG A 109 -14.04 -3.36 -16.97
C ARG A 109 -14.81 -3.19 -18.28
N ASP A 110 -16.09 -3.57 -18.30
CA ASP A 110 -16.90 -3.55 -19.51
C ASP A 110 -17.19 -2.09 -19.96
N ASP A 111 -17.34 -1.16 -19.01
CA ASP A 111 -17.50 0.29 -19.26
C ASP A 111 -16.17 1.00 -19.56
N PHE A 112 -15.03 0.33 -19.34
CA PHE A 112 -13.68 0.86 -19.51
C PHE A 112 -12.83 -0.08 -20.38
N PRO A 113 -13.19 -0.26 -21.68
CA PRO A 113 -12.50 -1.18 -22.55
C PRO A 113 -11.05 -0.76 -22.78
N PRO A 114 -10.10 -1.72 -22.83
CA PRO A 114 -8.69 -1.46 -23.06
C PRO A 114 -8.42 -0.63 -24.31
N ARG A 115 -7.64 0.44 -24.17
CA ARG A 115 -7.17 1.21 -25.33
C ARG A 115 -5.91 0.56 -25.94
N PRO A 116 -5.89 0.25 -27.25
CA PRO A 116 -4.70 -0.33 -27.88
C PRO A 116 -3.46 0.53 -27.70
N GLY A 117 -2.33 -0.10 -27.35
CA GLY A 117 -1.04 0.55 -27.13
C GLY A 117 -0.92 1.32 -25.80
N TRP A 118 -1.95 1.32 -24.96
CA TRP A 118 -1.90 1.94 -23.63
C TRP A 118 -1.65 0.87 -22.57
N SER A 119 -0.84 1.21 -21.58
CA SER A 119 -0.66 0.41 -20.37
C SER A 119 -1.89 0.53 -19.47
N GLN A 120 -2.26 -0.55 -18.80
CA GLN A 120 -3.35 -0.57 -17.84
C GLN A 120 -2.87 -1.14 -16.50
N PHE A 121 -3.30 -0.53 -15.39
CA PHE A 121 -3.01 -1.01 -14.03
C PHE A 121 -4.11 -0.60 -13.05
N GLY A 122 -4.21 -1.31 -11.94
CA GLY A 122 -5.15 -1.06 -10.85
C GLY A 122 -4.47 -0.44 -9.64
N ILE A 123 -5.17 0.48 -8.99
CA ILE A 123 -4.81 1.02 -7.68
C ILE A 123 -5.88 0.59 -6.68
N LEU A 124 -5.47 -0.09 -5.62
CA LEU A 124 -6.35 -0.50 -4.53
C LEU A 124 -6.05 0.30 -3.26
N LEU A 125 -7.06 1.00 -2.75
CA LEU A 125 -7.01 1.70 -1.47
C LEU A 125 -7.96 0.97 -0.51
N ALA A 126 -7.43 0.00 0.23
CA ALA A 126 -8.21 -0.85 1.12
C ALA A 126 -8.45 -0.16 2.47
N ASP A 127 -9.54 -0.50 3.15
CA ASP A 127 -9.70 -0.22 4.58
C ASP A 127 -8.80 -1.18 5.38
N GLY A 128 -7.70 -0.65 5.92
CA GLY A 128 -6.75 -1.42 6.72
C GLY A 128 -7.30 -1.93 8.05
N THR A 129 -8.47 -1.45 8.48
CA THR A 129 -9.14 -1.89 9.72
C THR A 129 -10.16 -3.00 9.49
N ALA A 130 -10.43 -3.35 8.23
CA ALA A 130 -11.34 -4.42 7.88
C ALA A 130 -10.71 -5.81 8.03
N SER A 131 -9.38 -5.93 7.91
CA SER A 131 -8.63 -7.20 7.95
C SER A 131 -9.12 -8.25 6.94
N GLN A 132 -9.59 -7.79 5.77
CA GLN A 132 -10.11 -8.64 4.67
C GLN A 132 -9.42 -8.40 3.33
N GLU A 133 -8.19 -7.88 3.37
CA GLU A 133 -7.40 -7.54 2.17
C GLU A 133 -7.12 -8.77 1.29
N ASP A 134 -6.84 -9.94 1.87
CA ASP A 134 -6.59 -11.17 1.12
C ASP A 134 -7.81 -11.58 0.26
N VAL A 135 -9.02 -11.46 0.80
CA VAL A 135 -10.25 -11.75 0.04
C VAL A 135 -10.50 -10.69 -1.03
N LEU A 136 -10.19 -9.43 -0.72
CA LEU A 136 -10.35 -8.31 -1.63
C LEU A 136 -9.43 -8.44 -2.86
N VAL A 137 -8.13 -8.75 -2.67
CA VAL A 137 -7.19 -8.95 -3.79
C VAL A 137 -7.56 -10.20 -4.61
N THR A 138 -8.06 -11.25 -3.96
CA THR A 138 -8.55 -12.46 -4.66
C THR A 138 -9.76 -12.14 -5.54
N ALA A 139 -10.70 -11.32 -5.05
CA ALA A 139 -11.86 -10.90 -5.82
C ALA A 139 -11.46 -10.01 -7.02
N LEU A 140 -10.44 -9.18 -6.87
CA LEU A 140 -9.89 -8.36 -7.97
C LEU A 140 -9.25 -9.23 -9.04
N ASP A 141 -8.35 -10.13 -8.66
CA ASP A 141 -7.68 -11.08 -9.57
C ASP A 141 -8.70 -11.91 -10.37
N ALA A 142 -9.75 -12.41 -9.70
CA ALA A 142 -10.81 -13.16 -10.35
C ALA A 142 -11.68 -12.33 -11.32
N ALA A 143 -11.75 -11.01 -11.16
CA ALA A 143 -12.52 -10.12 -12.05
C ALA A 143 -11.66 -9.52 -13.18
N LEU A 144 -10.38 -9.31 -12.92
CA LEU A 144 -9.43 -8.54 -13.72
C LEU A 144 -8.05 -9.25 -13.77
N PRO A 145 -7.96 -10.49 -14.27
CA PRO A 145 -6.75 -11.32 -14.15
C PRO A 145 -5.51 -10.75 -14.89
N ASP A 146 -5.73 -9.94 -15.93
CA ASP A 146 -4.66 -9.36 -16.75
C ASP A 146 -4.24 -7.95 -16.28
N VAL A 147 -4.85 -7.43 -15.21
CA VAL A 147 -4.58 -6.09 -14.71
C VAL A 147 -3.63 -6.17 -13.52
N PRO A 148 -2.38 -5.65 -13.62
CA PRO A 148 -1.51 -5.57 -12.45
C PRO A 148 -2.12 -4.61 -11.42
N VAL A 149 -2.26 -5.05 -10.18
CA VAL A 149 -2.82 -4.26 -9.08
C VAL A 149 -1.76 -3.95 -8.06
N VAL A 150 -1.60 -2.67 -7.74
CA VAL A 150 -0.83 -2.20 -6.60
C VAL A 150 -1.72 -1.44 -5.63
N GLY A 151 -1.35 -1.37 -4.35
CA GLY A 151 -2.18 -0.68 -3.39
C GLY A 151 -1.63 -0.60 -1.99
N GLY A 152 -2.42 0.07 -1.16
CA GLY A 152 -2.16 0.24 0.26
C GLY A 152 -3.42 0.07 1.10
N SER A 153 -3.26 -0.60 2.24
CA SER A 153 -4.21 -0.55 3.35
C SER A 153 -4.12 0.79 4.05
N ALA A 154 -5.19 1.58 3.90
CA ALA A 154 -5.38 2.88 4.53
C ALA A 154 -5.52 2.76 6.05
N GLY A 155 -5.16 3.82 6.74
CA GLY A 155 -5.13 3.88 8.18
C GLY A 155 -5.03 5.32 8.69
N GLU A 156 -4.99 5.49 10.00
CA GLU A 156 -4.68 6.78 10.62
C GLU A 156 -3.59 6.63 11.69
N GLY A 157 -2.53 7.43 11.55
CA GLY A 157 -1.46 7.53 12.55
C GLY A 157 -0.68 6.23 12.77
N LEU A 158 0.03 6.19 13.90
CA LEU A 158 0.84 5.03 14.32
C LEU A 158 0.06 4.03 15.18
N ASP A 159 -1.12 4.44 15.66
CA ASP A 159 -1.96 3.67 16.58
C ASP A 159 -3.00 2.80 15.88
N PHE A 160 -2.83 2.58 14.57
CA PHE A 160 -3.76 1.78 13.77
C PHE A 160 -5.21 2.31 13.81
N GLY A 161 -5.37 3.64 13.72
CA GLY A 161 -6.66 4.31 13.77
C GLY A 161 -7.58 3.98 12.59
N GLU A 162 -8.85 4.33 12.72
CA GLU A 162 -9.87 4.14 11.68
C GLU A 162 -9.42 4.74 10.34
N SER A 163 -9.71 4.04 9.25
CA SER A 163 -9.46 4.57 7.92
C SER A 163 -10.66 5.36 7.38
N CYS A 164 -10.43 6.22 6.40
CA CYS A 164 -11.51 6.68 5.52
C CYS A 164 -11.11 6.59 4.06
N GLN A 165 -12.10 6.33 3.21
CA GLN A 165 -11.92 6.26 1.78
C GLN A 165 -12.69 7.39 1.10
N ILE A 166 -12.15 7.89 0.00
CA ILE A 166 -12.71 8.99 -0.78
C ILE A 166 -13.00 8.51 -2.19
N LEU A 167 -14.19 8.82 -2.70
CA LEU A 167 -14.51 8.71 -4.12
C LEU A 167 -15.37 9.90 -4.55
N ASP A 168 -14.92 10.62 -5.57
CA ASP A 168 -15.59 11.76 -6.19
C ASP A 168 -16.07 12.81 -5.17
N GLY A 169 -15.18 13.12 -4.21
CA GLY A 169 -15.40 14.09 -3.14
C GLY A 169 -16.22 13.57 -1.95
N ALA A 170 -16.78 12.36 -2.02
CA ALA A 170 -17.53 11.76 -0.93
C ALA A 170 -16.64 10.86 -0.06
N VAL A 171 -16.82 10.95 1.26
CA VAL A 171 -16.27 10.00 2.23
C VAL A 171 -17.12 8.72 2.23
N ILE A 172 -16.48 7.56 2.08
CA ILE A 172 -17.13 6.25 2.03
C ILE A 172 -16.48 5.32 3.07
N PRO A 173 -16.85 5.42 4.35
CA PRO A 173 -16.27 4.60 5.42
C PRO A 173 -16.49 3.10 5.18
N GLY A 174 -15.49 2.28 5.51
CA GLY A 174 -15.57 0.82 5.44
C GLY A 174 -15.64 0.25 4.01
N ALA A 175 -15.26 1.04 3.00
CA ALA A 175 -15.11 0.59 1.63
C ALA A 175 -13.63 0.42 1.27
N ALA A 176 -13.36 -0.36 0.22
CA ALA A 176 -12.14 -0.20 -0.55
C ALA A 176 -12.43 0.62 -1.82
N ILE A 177 -11.49 1.47 -2.23
CA ILE A 177 -11.57 2.15 -3.53
C ILE A 177 -10.65 1.43 -4.49
N PHE A 178 -11.22 0.97 -5.60
CA PHE A 178 -10.45 0.46 -6.72
C PHE A 178 -10.50 1.46 -7.87
N VAL A 179 -9.33 1.82 -8.38
CA VAL A 179 -9.16 2.70 -9.54
C VAL A 179 -8.47 1.92 -10.64
N LEU A 180 -9.14 1.78 -11.79
CA LEU A 180 -8.55 1.25 -13.01
C LEU A 180 -7.99 2.42 -13.81
N VAL A 181 -6.68 2.40 -14.06
CA VAL A 181 -5.95 3.47 -14.75
C VAL A 181 -5.41 2.97 -16.07
N GLU A 182 -5.55 3.79 -17.10
CA GLU A 182 -4.93 3.62 -18.41
C GLU A 182 -4.03 4.79 -18.74
N THR A 183 -2.89 4.51 -19.37
CA THR A 183 -1.95 5.55 -19.78
C THR A 183 -1.15 5.17 -21.03
N GLU A 184 -0.74 6.16 -21.81
CA GLU A 184 0.22 6.00 -22.91
C GLU A 184 1.67 5.76 -22.40
N LEU A 185 1.91 5.93 -21.10
CA LEU A 185 3.21 5.68 -20.49
C LEU A 185 3.50 4.19 -20.33
N ALA A 186 4.78 3.85 -20.30
CA ALA A 186 5.22 2.54 -19.84
C ALA A 186 5.04 2.43 -18.33
N VAL A 187 4.54 1.28 -17.87
CA VAL A 187 4.23 0.98 -16.46
C VAL A 187 5.12 -0.17 -15.99
N SER A 188 5.73 -0.01 -14.82
CA SER A 188 6.48 -1.09 -14.16
C SER A 188 6.14 -1.15 -12.68
N GLU A 189 5.83 -2.33 -12.18
CA GLU A 189 5.65 -2.55 -10.74
C GLU A 189 7.00 -2.46 -10.03
N VAL A 190 7.01 -1.76 -8.89
CA VAL A 190 8.15 -1.65 -7.99
C VAL A 190 7.77 -2.33 -6.69
N SER A 191 8.61 -3.24 -6.21
CA SER A 191 8.43 -3.90 -4.92
C SER A 191 9.77 -4.08 -4.23
N PHE A 192 9.89 -3.60 -3.00
CA PHE A 192 11.13 -3.73 -2.22
C PHE A 192 10.86 -3.99 -0.73
N ALA A 193 11.42 -5.09 -0.23
CA ALA A 193 11.46 -5.42 1.20
C ALA A 193 12.93 -5.57 1.61
N HIS A 194 13.33 -4.92 2.70
CA HIS A 194 14.72 -4.83 3.13
C HIS A 194 15.14 -6.04 3.99
N PHE A 195 14.70 -7.24 3.61
CA PHE A 195 14.93 -8.46 4.39
C PHE A 195 15.55 -9.57 3.56
N ALA A 196 16.59 -10.19 4.12
CA ALA A 196 17.17 -11.42 3.59
C ALA A 196 16.66 -12.62 4.38
N ALA A 197 16.41 -13.74 3.69
CA ALA A 197 16.08 -14.99 4.34
C ALA A 197 17.30 -15.58 5.04
N THR A 198 17.14 -16.05 6.27
CA THR A 198 18.16 -16.81 7.00
C THR A 198 17.99 -18.32 6.77
N GLU A 199 18.87 -19.13 7.34
CA GLU A 199 18.75 -20.61 7.32
C GLU A 199 17.68 -21.14 8.30
N LYS A 200 17.19 -20.29 9.22
CA LYS A 200 16.27 -20.70 10.28
C LYS A 200 14.84 -20.72 9.76
N ARG A 201 14.18 -21.87 9.88
CA ARG A 201 12.82 -22.11 9.37
C ARG A 201 11.91 -22.68 10.44
N ALA A 202 10.62 -22.39 10.30
CA ALA A 202 9.55 -22.93 11.12
C ALA A 202 8.39 -23.41 10.25
N VAL A 203 7.75 -24.50 10.66
CA VAL A 203 6.49 -24.97 10.08
C VAL A 203 5.36 -24.45 10.95
N VAL A 204 4.34 -23.84 10.33
CA VAL A 204 3.10 -23.48 11.01
C VAL A 204 2.31 -24.75 11.28
N THR A 205 2.28 -25.21 12.52
CA THR A 205 1.57 -26.46 12.88
C THR A 205 0.12 -26.22 13.28
N SER A 206 -0.20 -25.00 13.75
CA SER A 206 -1.56 -24.58 14.06
C SER A 206 -1.72 -23.07 13.86
N ALA A 207 -2.72 -22.66 13.10
CA ALA A 207 -3.06 -21.28 12.85
C ALA A 207 -4.58 -21.08 12.64
N ASP A 208 -5.04 -19.87 12.91
CA ASP A 208 -6.31 -19.32 12.46
C ASP A 208 -6.03 -18.27 11.37
N PRO A 209 -6.11 -18.64 10.08
CA PRO A 209 -5.87 -17.71 8.97
C PRO A 209 -6.84 -16.52 8.96
N GLY A 210 -8.11 -16.77 9.34
CA GLY A 210 -9.15 -15.74 9.36
C GLY A 210 -8.92 -14.69 10.43
N GLY A 211 -8.42 -15.11 11.60
CA GLY A 211 -7.97 -14.24 12.68
C GLY A 211 -6.55 -13.69 12.51
N ARG A 212 -5.80 -14.12 11.49
CA ARG A 212 -4.36 -13.82 11.30
C ARG A 212 -3.53 -14.22 12.51
N VAL A 213 -3.81 -15.37 13.10
CA VAL A 213 -3.14 -15.86 14.32
C VAL A 213 -2.36 -17.13 14.01
N ILE A 214 -1.11 -17.20 14.45
CA ILE A 214 -0.34 -18.44 14.52
C ILE A 214 -0.32 -18.89 15.97
N HIS A 215 -0.91 -20.05 16.25
CA HIS A 215 -0.93 -20.62 17.60
C HIS A 215 0.35 -21.41 17.86
N GLU A 216 0.84 -22.15 16.87
CA GLU A 216 2.00 -23.00 17.01
C GLU A 216 2.95 -22.94 15.81
N LEU A 217 4.24 -22.95 16.14
CA LEU A 217 5.34 -23.13 15.20
C LEU A 217 6.13 -24.37 15.64
N ASN A 218 6.41 -25.29 14.73
CA ASN A 218 7.14 -26.54 15.02
C ASN A 218 6.56 -27.36 16.20
N ALA A 219 5.23 -27.37 16.35
CA ALA A 219 4.50 -28.01 17.45
C ALA A 219 4.82 -27.44 18.85
N GLU A 220 5.30 -26.20 18.90
CA GLU A 220 5.55 -25.43 20.12
C GLU A 220 4.75 -24.11 20.08
N PRO A 221 4.43 -23.51 21.23
CA PRO A 221 3.79 -22.20 21.30
C PRO A 221 4.52 -21.16 20.43
N ALA A 222 3.78 -20.46 19.57
CA ALA A 222 4.35 -19.71 18.46
C ALA A 222 5.37 -18.63 18.90
N ALA A 223 5.07 -17.86 19.96
CA ALA A 223 5.97 -16.81 20.46
C ALA A 223 7.28 -17.40 21.03
N GLN A 224 7.20 -18.53 21.71
CA GLN A 224 8.35 -19.20 22.31
C GLN A 224 9.27 -19.75 21.23
N GLU A 225 8.72 -20.42 20.22
CA GLU A 225 9.50 -20.95 19.12
C GLU A 225 10.08 -19.83 18.25
N TYR A 226 9.31 -18.78 17.99
CA TYR A 226 9.81 -17.59 17.31
C TYR A 226 10.99 -16.97 18.07
N ALA A 227 10.86 -16.74 19.38
CA ALA A 227 11.93 -16.19 20.20
C ALA A 227 13.18 -17.08 20.17
N ARG A 228 13.01 -18.40 20.24
CA ARG A 228 14.12 -19.37 20.13
C ARG A 228 14.84 -19.26 18.78
N LEU A 229 14.09 -19.17 17.69
CA LEU A 229 14.66 -18.99 16.35
C LEU A 229 15.35 -17.63 16.20
N ALA A 230 14.76 -16.56 16.71
CA ALA A 230 15.34 -15.21 16.65
C ALA A 230 16.51 -15.01 17.63
N GLY A 231 16.66 -15.88 18.64
CA GLY A 231 17.65 -15.70 19.71
C GLY A 231 17.26 -14.62 20.71
N LEU A 232 15.96 -14.45 20.95
CA LEU A 232 15.36 -13.43 21.80
C LEU A 232 14.78 -14.05 23.09
N ASP A 233 14.49 -13.20 24.07
CA ASP A 233 13.77 -13.58 25.28
C ASP A 233 12.25 -13.56 25.03
N PRO A 234 11.54 -14.71 25.10
CA PRO A 234 10.10 -14.76 24.82
C PRO A 234 9.26 -13.91 25.78
N ALA A 235 9.75 -13.61 26.98
CA ALA A 235 9.04 -12.76 27.94
C ALA A 235 9.16 -11.26 27.65
N ARG A 236 10.02 -10.87 26.71
CA ARG A 236 10.37 -9.48 26.42
C ARG A 236 10.18 -9.08 24.96
N LEU A 237 9.54 -9.93 24.16
CA LEU A 237 9.27 -9.65 22.75
C LEU A 237 8.51 -8.34 22.59
N ASP A 238 9.03 -7.46 21.74
CA ASP A 238 8.40 -6.19 21.42
C ASP A 238 8.25 -5.96 19.89
N ARG A 239 7.65 -4.82 19.53
CA ARG A 239 7.44 -4.46 18.12
C ARG A 239 8.73 -4.23 17.35
N ALA A 240 9.80 -3.79 18.01
CA ALA A 240 11.09 -3.57 17.37
C ALA A 240 11.76 -4.92 17.04
N ASP A 241 11.62 -5.91 17.91
CA ASP A 241 12.05 -7.29 17.63
C ASP A 241 11.37 -7.85 16.38
N PHE A 242 10.03 -7.77 16.31
CA PHE A 242 9.25 -8.23 15.17
C PHE A 242 9.62 -7.52 13.87
N ALA A 243 9.90 -6.21 13.95
CA ALA A 243 10.30 -5.44 12.79
C ALA A 243 11.70 -5.82 12.26
N ARG A 244 12.63 -6.22 13.15
CA ARG A 244 14.00 -6.61 12.80
C ARG A 244 14.12 -8.06 12.31
N HIS A 245 13.27 -8.93 12.84
CA HIS A 245 13.29 -10.37 12.60
C HIS A 245 11.93 -10.88 12.10
N PRO A 246 11.45 -10.43 10.93
CA PRO A 246 10.13 -10.83 10.44
C PRO A 246 10.11 -12.30 10.00
N LEU A 247 8.91 -12.87 9.90
CA LEU A 247 8.70 -14.15 9.24
C LEU A 247 8.51 -13.93 7.73
N LEU A 248 9.15 -14.76 6.92
CA LEU A 248 9.12 -14.70 5.46
C LEU A 248 8.42 -15.93 4.90
N LEU A 249 7.38 -15.73 4.10
CA LEU A 249 6.73 -16.78 3.33
C LEU A 249 7.29 -16.79 1.90
N LYS A 250 7.70 -17.95 1.41
CA LYS A 250 8.20 -18.11 0.04
C LYS A 250 7.05 -18.45 -0.92
N THR A 251 6.78 -17.57 -1.88
CA THR A 251 5.82 -17.80 -2.97
C THR A 251 6.57 -17.78 -4.29
N GLY A 252 6.59 -18.91 -4.99
CA GLY A 252 7.42 -19.09 -6.18
C GLY A 252 8.90 -18.87 -5.89
N ARG A 253 9.49 -17.82 -6.49
CA ARG A 253 10.92 -17.45 -6.31
C ARG A 253 11.14 -16.31 -5.31
N ARG A 254 10.09 -15.68 -4.80
CA ARG A 254 10.18 -14.49 -3.95
C ARG A 254 9.81 -14.80 -2.51
N HIS A 255 10.39 -14.04 -1.58
CA HIS A 255 10.01 -14.04 -0.18
C HIS A 255 9.11 -12.83 0.09
N HIS A 256 8.04 -13.06 0.84
CA HIS A 256 7.07 -12.05 1.26
C HIS A 256 7.04 -12.00 2.78
N VAL A 257 7.10 -10.80 3.33
CA VAL A 257 7.05 -10.62 4.78
C VAL A 257 5.65 -10.92 5.31
N ARG A 258 5.61 -11.58 6.46
CA ARG A 258 4.45 -11.81 7.31
C ARG A 258 4.74 -11.13 8.64
N ALA A 259 4.36 -9.85 8.72
CA ALA A 259 4.68 -9.01 9.87
C ALA A 259 3.89 -9.46 11.10
N ILE A 260 4.59 -9.55 12.23
CA ILE A 260 3.98 -9.83 13.54
C ILE A 260 3.60 -8.48 14.17
N SER A 261 2.34 -8.31 14.55
CA SER A 261 1.84 -7.11 15.22
C SER A 261 1.90 -7.20 16.75
N GLY A 262 1.98 -8.42 17.29
CA GLY A 262 2.10 -8.64 18.73
C GLY A 262 1.99 -10.11 19.13
N VAL A 263 2.01 -10.34 20.44
CA VAL A 263 1.74 -11.64 21.06
C VAL A 263 0.36 -11.60 21.70
N GLY A 264 -0.49 -12.54 21.32
CA GLY A 264 -1.83 -12.75 21.87
C GLY A 264 -1.84 -13.67 23.09
N GLN A 265 -3.04 -14.08 23.50
CA GLN A 265 -3.22 -15.02 24.61
C GLN A 265 -2.52 -16.36 24.33
N GLY A 266 -1.97 -16.97 25.38
CA GLY A 266 -1.32 -18.29 25.28
C GLY A 266 -0.01 -18.31 24.49
N GLY A 267 0.57 -17.15 24.15
CA GLY A 267 1.79 -17.08 23.34
C GLY A 267 1.56 -17.20 21.84
N ALA A 268 0.32 -17.01 21.37
CA ALA A 268 0.03 -16.96 19.95
C ALA A 268 0.65 -15.70 19.30
N LEU A 269 1.16 -15.81 18.07
CA LEU A 269 1.61 -14.65 17.31
C LEU A 269 0.44 -14.06 16.53
N GLN A 270 0.23 -12.75 16.69
CA GLN A 270 -0.73 -12.00 15.89
C GLN A 270 -0.03 -11.42 14.66
N LEU A 271 -0.56 -11.69 13.48
CA LEU A 271 0.03 -11.31 12.20
C LEU A 271 -0.79 -10.18 11.56
N MET A 272 -0.14 -9.44 10.65
CA MET A 272 -0.78 -8.42 9.82
C MET A 272 -1.34 -8.96 8.50
N SER A 273 -0.96 -10.17 8.11
CA SER A 273 -1.46 -10.90 6.94
C SER A 273 -1.70 -12.38 7.27
N ALA A 274 -2.59 -13.04 6.52
CA ALA A 274 -2.94 -14.43 6.78
C ALA A 274 -1.77 -15.39 6.48
N VAL A 275 -1.71 -16.47 7.26
CA VAL A 275 -0.78 -17.59 7.05
C VAL A 275 -1.53 -18.90 7.29
N GLU A 276 -1.41 -19.81 6.34
CA GLU A 276 -2.06 -21.12 6.39
C GLU A 276 -1.33 -22.10 7.30
N THR A 277 -2.09 -23.02 7.91
CA THR A 277 -1.51 -24.19 8.58
C THR A 277 -0.75 -25.04 7.55
N GLY A 278 0.45 -25.50 7.91
CA GLY A 278 1.37 -26.21 7.03
C GLY A 278 2.32 -25.31 6.25
N ALA A 279 2.16 -23.98 6.31
CA ALA A 279 3.11 -23.06 5.68
C ALA A 279 4.51 -23.19 6.31
N VAL A 280 5.54 -23.10 5.47
CA VAL A 280 6.94 -23.00 5.92
C VAL A 280 7.35 -21.54 5.90
N LEU A 281 7.68 -21.02 7.08
CA LEU A 281 8.16 -19.67 7.27
C LEU A 281 9.67 -19.69 7.50
N THR A 282 10.36 -18.70 6.95
CA THR A 282 11.78 -18.50 7.17
C THR A 282 11.98 -17.24 7.99
N LEU A 283 12.85 -17.28 9.00
CA LEU A 283 13.19 -16.07 9.74
C LEU A 283 13.98 -15.12 8.82
N GLY A 284 13.53 -13.88 8.72
CA GLY A 284 14.19 -12.81 8.01
C GLY A 284 15.20 -12.07 8.88
N GLN A 285 16.19 -11.48 8.23
CA GLN A 285 17.14 -10.56 8.84
C GLN A 285 17.04 -9.22 8.11
N ALA A 286 16.84 -8.14 8.87
CA ALA A 286 16.86 -6.78 8.32
C ALA A 286 18.22 -6.47 7.67
N GLY A 287 18.18 -5.97 6.44
CA GLY A 287 19.29 -5.42 5.68
C GLY A 287 19.20 -3.89 5.55
N ASP A 288 20.00 -3.32 4.65
CA ASP A 288 20.00 -1.88 4.38
C ASP A 288 18.72 -1.44 3.64
N VAL A 289 17.97 -0.53 4.24
CA VAL A 289 16.69 -0.04 3.69
C VAL A 289 16.89 0.93 2.53
N THR A 290 18.02 1.64 2.49
CA THR A 290 18.28 2.70 1.51
C THR A 290 19.02 2.17 0.28
N ALA A 291 20.13 1.44 0.47
CA ALA A 291 20.94 0.94 -0.63
C ALA A 291 20.16 -0.05 -1.50
N GLY A 292 19.50 -1.04 -0.89
CA GLY A 292 18.70 -2.01 -1.63
C GLY A 292 17.47 -1.39 -2.32
N PHE A 293 16.94 -0.28 -1.78
CA PHE A 293 15.86 0.44 -2.41
C PHE A 293 16.34 1.21 -3.64
N ALA A 294 17.49 1.88 -3.53
CA ALA A 294 18.16 2.53 -4.64
C ALA A 294 18.45 1.53 -5.77
N ASP A 295 19.05 0.37 -5.44
CA ASP A 295 19.33 -0.69 -6.42
C ASP A 295 18.05 -1.16 -7.15
N THR A 296 16.94 -1.30 -6.41
CA THR A 296 15.64 -1.68 -6.99
C THR A 296 15.12 -0.63 -7.98
N LEU A 297 15.30 0.66 -7.67
CA LEU A 297 14.86 1.77 -8.51
C LEU A 297 15.81 2.00 -9.70
N ASP A 298 17.12 1.82 -9.51
CA ASP A 298 18.14 1.89 -10.57
C ASP A 298 18.04 0.71 -11.56
N ALA A 299 17.43 -0.40 -11.16
CA ALA A 299 17.11 -1.53 -12.04
C ALA A 299 15.91 -1.27 -12.98
N LEU A 300 15.20 -0.15 -12.82
CA LEU A 300 14.14 0.24 -13.76
C LEU A 300 14.75 0.49 -15.15
N PRO A 301 14.03 0.15 -16.24
CA PRO A 301 14.58 0.26 -17.59
C PRO A 301 14.89 1.70 -18.01
N ARG A 302 14.30 2.69 -17.33
CA ARG A 302 14.54 4.12 -17.51
C ARG A 302 14.14 4.88 -16.26
N LEU A 303 14.65 6.10 -16.11
CA LEU A 303 14.28 6.97 -15.01
C LEU A 303 12.77 7.28 -15.08
N PRO A 304 11.99 7.02 -14.01
CA PRO A 304 10.56 7.28 -14.02
C PRO A 304 10.25 8.78 -14.03
N ARG A 305 9.15 9.12 -14.70
CA ARG A 305 8.50 10.44 -14.59
C ARG A 305 7.91 10.63 -13.20
N MET A 306 7.48 9.53 -12.59
CA MET A 306 6.92 9.46 -11.25
C MET A 306 6.89 8.00 -10.79
N VAL A 307 7.02 7.77 -9.49
CA VAL A 307 6.60 6.51 -8.86
C VAL A 307 5.45 6.81 -7.92
N LEU A 308 4.30 6.16 -8.13
CA LEU A 308 3.24 6.12 -7.12
C LEU A 308 3.63 5.07 -6.07
N GLY A 309 3.87 5.48 -4.83
CA GLY A 309 4.41 4.63 -3.76
C GLY A 309 3.45 4.40 -2.60
N PHE A 310 3.36 3.14 -2.17
CA PHE A 310 2.69 2.65 -0.98
C PHE A 310 3.76 2.05 -0.08
N ASP A 311 4.11 2.75 0.99
CA ASP A 311 5.26 2.39 1.83
C ASP A 311 4.85 2.05 3.24
N CYS A 312 4.98 0.78 3.63
CA CYS A 312 4.57 0.30 4.94
C CYS A 312 5.05 1.22 6.08
N ILE A 313 4.17 1.54 7.02
CA ILE A 313 4.54 2.37 8.17
C ILE A 313 5.71 1.76 8.96
N LEU A 314 5.80 0.43 9.00
CA LEU A 314 6.91 -0.30 9.62
C LEU A 314 8.25 -0.09 8.90
N ARG A 315 8.24 0.13 7.56
CA ARG A 315 9.46 0.52 6.81
C ARG A 315 9.88 1.93 7.17
N ARG A 316 8.94 2.87 7.19
CA ARG A 316 9.22 4.26 7.61
C ARG A 316 9.81 4.29 9.02
N LEU A 317 9.22 3.56 9.98
CA LEU A 317 9.76 3.46 11.34
C LEU A 317 11.19 2.90 11.37
N ALA A 318 11.50 1.90 10.54
CA ALA A 318 12.86 1.38 10.42
C ALA A 318 13.85 2.43 9.87
N VAL A 319 13.44 3.22 8.87
CA VAL A 319 14.25 4.33 8.32
C VAL A 319 14.49 5.42 9.37
N GLU A 320 13.44 5.82 10.09
CA GLU A 320 13.53 6.83 11.15
C GLU A 320 14.45 6.38 12.30
N GLN A 321 14.32 5.13 12.75
CA GLN A 321 15.18 4.56 13.79
C GLN A 321 16.63 4.42 13.35
N ALA A 322 16.88 4.17 12.06
CA ALA A 322 18.23 4.12 11.49
C ALA A 322 18.84 5.51 11.26
N GLY A 323 18.09 6.60 11.48
CA GLY A 323 18.54 7.96 11.17
C GLY A 323 18.69 8.22 9.67
N MET A 324 18.03 7.43 8.82
CA MET A 324 18.18 7.42 7.37
C MET A 324 17.13 8.27 6.62
N THR A 325 16.31 9.05 7.35
CA THR A 325 15.22 9.85 6.75
C THR A 325 15.70 10.79 5.66
N GLY A 326 16.86 11.43 5.82
CA GLY A 326 17.45 12.32 4.80
C GLY A 326 17.83 11.58 3.52
N ALA A 327 18.54 10.46 3.64
CA ALA A 327 18.91 9.62 2.49
C ALA A 327 17.67 9.05 1.77
N MET A 328 16.64 8.66 2.52
CA MET A 328 15.37 8.21 1.92
C MET A 328 14.65 9.36 1.19
N ALA A 329 14.66 10.58 1.73
CA ALA A 329 14.08 11.74 1.06
C ALA A 329 14.81 12.09 -0.25
N GLU A 330 16.14 11.95 -0.30
CA GLU A 330 16.92 12.11 -1.54
C GLU A 330 16.52 11.08 -2.60
N LEU A 331 16.28 9.81 -2.20
CA LEU A 331 15.75 8.79 -3.12
C LEU A 331 14.34 9.15 -3.58
N PHE A 332 13.45 9.57 -2.69
CA PHE A 332 12.10 9.99 -3.05
C PHE A 332 12.10 11.16 -4.04
N ASP A 333 12.99 12.14 -3.88
CA ASP A 333 13.15 13.24 -4.83
C ASP A 333 13.71 12.75 -6.18
N ARG A 334 14.83 12.00 -6.16
CA ARG A 334 15.50 11.49 -7.36
C ARG A 334 14.56 10.70 -8.28
N TYR A 335 13.71 9.84 -7.71
CA TYR A 335 12.77 9.01 -8.47
C TYR A 335 11.33 9.56 -8.49
N ARG A 336 11.11 10.78 -7.96
CA ARG A 336 9.81 11.45 -7.94
C ARG A 336 8.72 10.56 -7.34
N ILE A 337 9.00 10.04 -6.16
CA ILE A 337 8.12 9.13 -5.43
C ILE A 337 7.09 9.95 -4.66
N PHE A 338 5.81 9.69 -4.91
CA PHE A 338 4.70 10.31 -4.19
C PHE A 338 3.67 9.26 -3.81
N GLY A 339 3.00 9.45 -2.69
CA GLY A 339 2.00 8.51 -2.20
C GLY A 339 1.83 8.60 -0.70
N PHE A 340 1.77 7.47 -0.01
CA PHE A 340 1.50 7.47 1.43
C PHE A 340 2.01 6.23 2.16
N ASN A 341 2.05 6.34 3.49
CA ASN A 341 2.40 5.27 4.39
C ASN A 341 1.18 4.41 4.75
N THR A 342 1.37 3.09 4.69
CA THR A 342 0.29 2.09 4.73
C THR A 342 0.37 1.18 5.95
N PHE A 343 -0.72 0.48 6.28
CA PHE A 343 -0.71 -0.63 7.25
C PHE A 343 -0.44 -2.00 6.61
N GLY A 344 -0.25 -2.02 5.31
CA GLY A 344 0.08 -3.17 4.50
C GLY A 344 -0.15 -2.82 3.04
N GLU A 345 0.39 -3.62 2.14
CA GLU A 345 0.44 -3.31 0.72
C GLU A 345 -0.25 -4.41 -0.08
N GLN A 346 -0.74 -4.05 -1.26
CA GLN A 346 -1.26 -5.02 -2.23
C GLN A 346 -0.35 -5.05 -3.44
N LEU A 347 0.06 -6.26 -3.85
CA LEU A 347 0.90 -6.51 -5.01
C LEU A 347 0.36 -7.74 -5.75
N GLY A 348 -0.26 -7.51 -6.89
CA GLY A 348 -1.02 -8.53 -7.61
C GLY A 348 -2.12 -9.12 -6.72
N ALA A 349 -2.21 -10.45 -6.68
CA ALA A 349 -3.17 -11.19 -5.86
C ALA A 349 -2.73 -11.39 -4.40
N MET A 350 -1.80 -10.59 -3.87
CA MET A 350 -1.24 -10.78 -2.53
C MET A 350 -1.35 -9.54 -1.66
N HIS A 351 -1.68 -9.75 -0.38
CA HIS A 351 -1.41 -8.79 0.68
C HIS A 351 -0.02 -9.05 1.28
N VAL A 352 0.80 -8.02 1.34
CA VAL A 352 2.17 -8.06 1.88
C VAL A 352 2.34 -6.98 2.95
N ASN A 353 3.34 -7.14 3.80
CA ASN A 353 3.66 -6.15 4.85
C ASN A 353 5.15 -5.78 4.77
N GLN A 354 5.55 -4.72 5.47
CA GLN A 354 6.94 -4.20 5.51
C GLN A 354 7.60 -4.10 4.13
N THR A 355 6.81 -3.81 3.11
CA THR A 355 7.25 -3.75 1.72
C THR A 355 6.92 -2.35 1.20
N PHE A 356 7.79 -1.80 0.37
CA PHE A 356 7.43 -0.69 -0.50
C PHE A 356 6.82 -1.32 -1.75
N VAL A 357 5.60 -0.96 -2.10
CA VAL A 357 4.97 -1.35 -3.35
C VAL A 357 4.64 -0.08 -4.13
N GLY A 358 4.79 -0.10 -5.45
CA GLY A 358 4.44 1.06 -6.26
C GLY A 358 4.39 0.77 -7.74
N VAL A 359 4.03 1.81 -8.49
CA VAL A 359 4.04 1.81 -9.95
C VAL A 359 4.93 2.94 -10.43
N ALA A 360 5.96 2.57 -11.19
CA ALA A 360 6.81 3.48 -11.92
C ALA A 360 6.17 3.81 -13.27
N LEU A 361 5.95 5.10 -13.53
CA LEU A 361 5.45 5.63 -14.79
C LEU A 361 6.61 6.21 -15.57
N MET A 362 6.81 5.74 -16.80
CA MET A 362 7.97 6.03 -17.61
C MET A 362 7.54 6.44 -19.01
N ASP A 363 8.31 7.30 -19.67
CA ASP A 363 8.06 7.62 -21.09
C ASP A 363 8.04 6.31 -21.91
N PRO A 364 7.14 6.13 -22.90
CA PRO A 364 7.05 4.89 -23.67
C PRO A 364 8.36 4.58 -24.43
N ASP A 365 8.55 3.31 -24.81
CA ASP A 365 9.73 2.96 -25.61
C ASP A 365 9.63 3.59 -27.01
N PRO A 366 10.63 4.36 -27.49
CA PRO A 366 10.61 4.92 -28.84
C PRO A 366 10.52 3.87 -29.96
N ALA A 367 10.82 2.60 -29.66
CA ALA A 367 10.85 1.49 -30.63
C ALA A 367 9.62 0.55 -30.56
N ALA A 368 8.60 0.85 -29.75
CA ALA A 368 7.39 0.04 -29.59
C ALA A 368 6.27 0.38 -30.58
#